data_AF-A0AA94JJB9-F1
#
_entry.id   AF-A0AA94JJB9-F1
#
_cell.length_a   1.000
_cell.length_b   1.000
_cell.length_c   1.000
_cell.angle_alpha   90.00
_cell.angle_beta   90.00
_cell.angle_gamma   90.00
#
_symmetry.space_group_name_H-M   'P 1'
#
loop_
_entity.id
_entity.type
_entity.pdbx_description
1 polymer ?
#
loop_
_entity_poly.entity_id
_entity_poly.type
_entity_poly.pdbx_seq_one_letter_code
_entity_poly.pdbx_strand_id
1 'polypeptide(L)' 'MYEDRKAQALETWQRLFTHPEIQMSAPEQYDELLRLAEEYCEEGFITKEERRAMIEKATANYRRAVEGMGQGT' A
#
# COMPACT_ATOMS: atom_id res chain seq x y z
N MET A 1 -24.15 0.72 3.01
CA MET A 1 -23.09 0.01 2.24
C MET A 1 -21.84 0.89 2.01
N TYR A 2 -21.67 2.02 2.71
CA TYR A 2 -20.44 2.83 2.64
C TYR A 2 -19.29 2.17 3.40
N GLU A 3 -19.59 1.59 4.56
CA GLU A 3 -18.64 0.82 5.38
C GLU A 3 -18.11 -0.41 4.65
N ASP A 4 -18.96 -1.06 3.84
CA ASP A 4 -18.59 -2.23 3.02
C ASP A 4 -17.56 -1.86 1.94
N ARG A 5 -17.76 -0.72 1.26
CA ARG A 5 -16.80 -0.19 0.27
C ARG A 5 -15.47 0.21 0.91
N LYS A 6 -15.52 0.87 2.09
CA LYS A 6 -14.31 1.18 2.86
C LYS A 6 -13.56 -0.09 3.25
N ALA A 7 -14.27 -1.13 3.70
CA ALA A 7 -13.67 -2.40 4.06
C ALA A 7 -13.00 -3.07 2.85
N GLN A 8 -13.67 -3.10 1.68
CA GLN A 8 -13.09 -3.63 0.45
C GLN A 8 -11.86 -2.85 -0.02
N ALA A 9 -11.88 -1.51 0.07
CA ALA A 9 -10.74 -0.66 -0.25
C ALA A 9 -9.54 -1.01 0.64
N LEU A 10 -9.73 -1.02 1.96
CA LEU A 10 -8.67 -1.36 2.90
C LEU A 10 -8.16 -2.81 2.72
N GLU A 11 -9.05 -3.77 2.46
CA GLU A 11 -8.67 -5.15 2.14
C GLU A 11 -7.81 -5.22 0.87
N THR A 12 -8.18 -4.47 -0.17
CA THR A 12 -7.45 -4.44 -1.45
C THR A 12 -6.04 -3.93 -1.25
N TRP A 13 -5.88 -2.81 -0.54
CA TRP A 13 -4.55 -2.27 -0.22
C TRP A 13 -3.74 -3.22 0.65
N GLN A 14 -4.35 -3.84 1.65
CA GLN A 14 -3.66 -4.78 2.53
C GLN A 14 -3.24 -6.07 1.81
N ARG A 15 -4.07 -6.56 0.87
CA ARG A 15 -3.70 -7.68 -0.01
C ARG A 15 -2.52 -7.32 -0.87
N LEU A 16 -2.55 -6.18 -1.54
CA LEU A 16 -1.43 -5.69 -2.36
C LEU A 16 -0.14 -5.51 -1.54
N PHE A 17 -0.27 -5.03 -0.30
CA PHE A 17 0.86 -4.86 0.62
C PHE A 17 1.50 -6.20 1.02
N THR A 18 0.67 -7.22 1.27
CA THR A 18 1.12 -8.53 1.80
C THR A 18 1.52 -9.50 0.69
N HIS A 19 0.82 -9.43 -0.43
CA HIS A 19 0.98 -10.27 -1.61
C HIS A 19 1.16 -9.37 -2.83
N PRO A 20 2.38 -8.84 -3.08
CA PRO A 20 2.67 -8.30 -4.39
C PRO A 20 2.33 -9.35 -5.45
N GLU A 21 1.68 -8.92 -6.52
CA GLU A 21 1.46 -9.82 -7.66
C GLU A 21 2.80 -10.36 -8.15
N ILE A 22 2.82 -11.61 -8.63
CA ILE A 22 4.06 -12.37 -8.92
C ILE A 22 5.01 -11.64 -9.91
N GLN A 23 4.48 -10.67 -10.67
CA GLN A 23 5.23 -9.85 -11.62
C GLN A 23 5.55 -8.44 -11.14
N MET A 24 5.04 -8.00 -9.98
CA MET A 24 5.14 -6.63 -9.52
C MET A 24 6.47 -6.40 -8.79
N SER A 25 7.29 -5.49 -9.31
CA SER A 25 8.55 -5.12 -8.64
C SER A 25 8.26 -4.31 -7.37
N ALA A 26 9.16 -4.33 -6.39
CA ALA A 26 9.06 -3.48 -5.19
C ALA A 26 8.72 -2.00 -5.47
N PRO A 27 9.31 -1.31 -6.47
CA PRO A 27 8.93 0.08 -6.79
C PRO A 27 7.52 0.20 -7.40
N GLU A 28 7.10 -0.75 -8.22
CA GLU A 28 5.75 -0.77 -8.80
C GLU A 28 4.69 -0.98 -7.71
N GLN A 29 4.93 -1.95 -6.81
CA GLN A 29 4.08 -2.18 -5.64
C GLN A 29 3.97 -0.93 -4.77
N TYR A 30 5.08 -0.24 -4.55
CA TYR A 30 5.07 1.00 -3.77
C TYR A 30 4.25 2.10 -4.43
N ASP A 31 4.40 2.33 -5.73
CA ASP A 31 3.63 3.34 -6.48
C ASP A 31 2.12 3.07 -6.41
N GLU A 32 1.71 1.82 -6.62
CA GLU A 32 0.31 1.40 -6.57
C GLU A 32 -0.29 1.54 -5.15
N LEU A 33 0.48 1.21 -4.10
CA LEU A 33 0.08 1.42 -2.71
C LEU A 33 -0.12 2.91 -2.38
N LEU A 34 0.69 3.79 -2.96
CA LEU A 34 0.55 5.25 -2.82
C LEU A 34 -0.70 5.73 -3.54
N ARG A 35 -0.90 5.29 -4.78
CA ARG A 35 -2.08 5.63 -5.60
C ARG A 35 -3.38 5.26 -4.89
N LEU A 36 -3.49 4.03 -4.38
CA LEU A 36 -4.67 3.57 -3.63
C LEU A 36 -4.89 4.39 -2.35
N ALA A 37 -3.83 4.75 -1.63
CA ALA A 37 -3.95 5.59 -0.43
C ALA A 37 -4.44 7.02 -0.76
N GLU A 38 -4.09 7.56 -1.91
CA GLU A 38 -4.63 8.83 -2.41
C GLU A 38 -6.10 8.70 -2.77
N GLU A 39 -6.44 7.70 -3.59
CA GLU A 39 -7.81 7.44 -4.03
C GLU A 39 -8.77 7.27 -2.83
N TYR A 40 -8.37 6.50 -1.82
CA TYR A 40 -9.20 6.30 -0.63
C TYR A 40 -9.37 7.56 0.21
N CYS A 41 -8.38 8.47 0.16
CA CYS A 41 -8.48 9.76 0.83
C CYS A 41 -9.41 10.70 0.07
N GLU A 42 -9.40 10.66 -1.27
CA GLU A 42 -10.30 11.44 -2.12
C GLU A 42 -11.74 10.96 -2.06
N GLU A 43 -11.96 9.63 -2.03
CA GLU A 43 -13.29 9.03 -1.81
C GLU A 43 -13.79 9.19 -0.37
N GLY A 44 -12.92 9.67 0.53
CA GLY A 44 -13.24 9.88 1.94
C GLY A 44 -13.31 8.59 2.75
N PHE A 45 -12.87 7.45 2.21
CA PHE A 45 -12.78 6.19 2.96
C PHE A 45 -11.76 6.26 4.10
N ILE A 46 -10.68 7.03 3.91
CA ILE A 46 -9.66 7.27 4.93
C ILE A 46 -9.41 8.76 5.13
N THR A 47 -8.98 9.10 6.34
CA THR A 47 -8.52 10.45 6.67
C THR A 47 -7.12 10.72 6.13
N LYS A 48 -6.73 12.00 6.07
CA LYS A 48 -5.35 12.39 5.70
C LYS A 48 -4.29 11.78 6.62
N GLU A 49 -4.64 11.54 7.89
CA GLU A 49 -3.77 10.90 8.87
C GLU A 49 -3.60 9.40 8.56
N GLU A 50 -4.70 8.68 8.29
CA GLU A 50 -4.67 7.29 7.85
C GLU A 50 -3.90 7.12 6.54
N ARG A 51 -4.09 8.03 5.57
CA ARG A 51 -3.31 8.06 4.32
C ARG A 51 -1.82 8.16 4.60
N ARG A 52 -1.41 9.09 5.47
CA ARG A 52 0.01 9.26 5.82
C ARG A 52 0.56 7.98 6.45
N ALA A 53 -0.17 7.37 7.38
CA ALA A 53 0.24 6.12 8.01
C ALA A 53 0.35 4.95 7.01
N MET A 54 -0.53 4.87 6.00
CA MET A 54 -0.45 3.89 4.93
C MET A 54 0.80 4.09 4.07
N ILE A 55 1.08 5.34 3.66
CA ILE A 55 2.27 5.68 2.89
C ILE A 55 3.53 5.32 3.69
N GLU A 56 3.61 5.68 4.96
CA GLU A 56 4.76 5.35 5.82
C GLU A 56 4.99 3.84 5.93
N LYS A 57 3.92 3.04 6.07
CA LYS A 57 4.00 1.57 6.05
C LYS A 57 4.52 1.05 4.72
N ALA A 58 3.99 1.55 3.60
CA ALA A 58 4.45 1.19 2.26
C ALA A 58 5.93 1.55 2.06
N THR A 59 6.36 2.73 2.50
CA THR A 59 7.76 3.17 2.40
C THR A 59 8.69 2.30 3.24
N ALA A 60 8.29 1.93 4.46
CA ALA A 60 9.06 1.04 5.32
C ALA A 60 9.19 -0.36 4.69
N ASN A 61 8.12 -0.88 4.11
CA ASN A 61 8.16 -2.17 3.41
C ASN A 61 9.05 -2.11 2.15
N TYR A 62 8.90 -1.05 1.35
CA TYR A 62 9.73 -0.83 0.17
C TYR A 62 11.22 -0.75 0.52
N ARG A 63 11.58 0.00 1.56
CA ARG A 63 12.95 0.05 2.08
C ARG A 63 13.45 -1.33 2.45
N ARG A 64 12.68 -2.11 3.21
CA ARG A 64 13.05 -3.49 3.58
C ARG A 64 13.19 -4.41 2.37
N ALA A 65 12.35 -4.26 1.35
CA ALA A 65 12.43 -5.05 0.13
C ALA A 65 13.69 -4.70 -0.68
N VAL A 66 14.01 -3.40 -0.81
CA VAL A 66 15.20 -2.92 -1.53
C VAL A 66 16.49 -3.22 -0.76
N GLU A 67 16.51 -3.01 0.56
CA GLU A 67 17.66 -3.34 1.43
C GLU A 67 17.87 -4.85 1.52
N GLY A 68 16.79 -5.64 1.57
CA GLY A 68 16.86 -7.11 1.53
C GLY A 68 17.39 -7.67 0.21
N MET A 69 17.14 -6.97 -0.92
CA MET A 69 17.76 -7.31 -2.22
C MET A 69 19.27 -7.01 -2.27
N GLY A 70 19.77 -6.09 -1.43
CA GLY A 70 21.20 -5.77 -1.34
C GLY A 70 22.01 -6.68 -0.41
N GLN A 71 21.33 -7.50 0.40
CA GLN A 71 21.94 -8.39 1.39
C GLN A 71 21.60 -9.86 1.08
N GLY A 72 21.80 -10.27 -0.18
CA GLY A 72 21.77 -11.67 -0.61
C GLY A 72 23.18 -12.13 -0.97
N THR A 73 23.63 -13.17 -0.28
CA THR A 73 24.87 -13.94 -0.42
C THR A 73 25.11 -14.54 -1.80
#